data_AF-A0A2D4JBT3-F1
#
_entry.id   AF-A0A2D4JBT3-F1
#
_cell.length_a   1.000
_cell.length_b   1.000
_cell.length_c   1.000
_cell.angle_alpha   90.00
_cell.angle_beta   90.00
_cell.angle_gamma   90.00
#
_symmetry.space_group_name_H-M   'P 1'
#
loop_
_entity.id
_entity.type
_entity.pdbx_description
1 polymer ?
#
loop_
_entity_poly.entity_id
_entity_poly.type
_entity_poly.pdbx_seq_one_letter_code
_entity_poly.pdbx_strand_id
1 'polypeptide(L)'
;PMAEYNMPQYILREFKVTDARDGQSRTVRQFQFTDWPEQGVPKSGEGFIDFIGQVHKTKEQFGQDGPISVHCSAGVGRTGVFITLSIVLERMRYEGVVDIFQTVKMLRTQRPAMVLTEDQYQFCYRAALE
;
A
#
# COMPACT_ATOMS: atom_id res chain seq x y z
N PRO A 1 13.97 13.57 -9.15
CA PRO A 1 13.73 12.16 -9.56
C PRO A 1 14.57 11.89 -10.81
N MET A 2 15.15 10.69 -10.95
CA MET A 2 15.83 10.29 -12.19
C MET A 2 14.84 9.97 -13.30
N ALA A 3 13.69 9.42 -12.92
CA ALA A 3 12.56 9.16 -13.81
C ALA A 3 11.24 9.38 -13.05
N GLU A 4 10.22 9.80 -13.79
CA GLU A 4 8.84 9.93 -13.30
C GLU A 4 7.89 9.36 -14.35
N TYR A 5 6.98 8.49 -13.94
CA TYR A 5 5.99 7.84 -14.77
C TYR A 5 4.60 8.17 -14.23
N ASN A 6 3.79 8.82 -15.05
CA ASN A 6 2.42 9.19 -14.72
C ASN A 6 1.47 8.11 -15.23
N MET A 7 0.92 7.31 -14.31
CA MET A 7 -0.08 6.29 -14.59
C MET A 7 -1.48 6.85 -14.27
N PRO A 8 -2.56 6.23 -14.76
CA PRO A 8 -3.91 6.79 -14.58
C PRO A 8 -4.29 7.12 -13.12
N GLN A 9 -3.87 6.31 -12.15
CA GLN A 9 -4.28 6.44 -10.74
C GLN A 9 -3.09 6.53 -9.75
N TYR A 10 -1.86 6.53 -10.26
CA TYR A 10 -0.68 6.71 -9.43
C TYR A 10 0.50 7.29 -10.20
N ILE A 11 1.47 7.82 -9.46
CA ILE A 11 2.74 8.30 -9.99
C ILE A 11 3.86 7.40 -9.45
N LEU A 12 4.73 6.93 -10.32
CA LEU A 12 5.97 6.23 -9.96
C LEU A 12 7.16 7.16 -10.15
N ARG A 13 7.95 7.37 -9.10
CA ARG A 13 9.21 8.13 -9.15
C ARG A 13 10.38 7.22 -8.80
N GLU A 14 11.44 7.32 -9.59
CA GLU A 14 12.71 6.63 -9.30
C GLU A 14 13.77 7.63 -8.85
N PHE A 15 14.53 7.25 -7.83
CA PHE A 15 15.63 8.03 -7.27
C PHE A 15 16.85 7.13 -7.13
N LYS A 16 18.05 7.68 -7.35
CA LYS A 16 19.30 7.07 -6.89
C LYS A 16 19.75 7.80 -5.64
N VAL A 17 19.84 7.07 -4.55
CA VAL A 17 20.33 7.56 -3.26
C VAL A 17 21.75 7.07 -3.10
N THR A 18 22.69 7.99 -2.89
CA THR A 18 24.11 7.68 -2.69
C THR A 18 24.51 8.12 -1.29
N ASP A 19 25.14 7.21 -0.54
CA ASP A 19 25.76 7.53 0.72
C ASP A 19 27.07 8.30 0.47
N ALA A 20 27.14 9.54 0.97
CA ALA A 20 28.29 10.41 0.74
C ALA A 20 29.57 9.95 1.47
N ARG A 21 29.46 9.01 2.42
CA ARG A 21 30.58 8.55 3.25
C ARG A 21 31.41 7.48 2.55
N ASP A 22 30.76 6.55 1.86
CA ASP A 22 31.40 5.40 1.21
C ASP A 22 31.05 5.26 -0.29
N GLY A 23 30.19 6.12 -0.82
CA GLY A 23 29.78 6.13 -2.23
C GLY A 23 28.79 5.03 -2.60
N GLN A 24 28.35 4.19 -1.67
CA GLN A 24 27.37 3.14 -1.96
C GLN A 24 26.05 3.75 -2.41
N SER A 25 25.42 3.15 -3.43
CA SER A 25 24.22 3.69 -4.06
C SER A 25 23.09 2.67 -4.06
N ARG A 26 21.84 3.13 -3.91
CA ARG A 26 20.61 2.32 -4.03
C ARG A 26 19.58 3.04 -4.89
N THR A 27 18.78 2.27 -5.62
CA THR A 27 17.61 2.78 -6.34
C THR A 27 16.39 2.72 -5.43
N VAL A 28 15.74 3.87 -5.20
CA VAL A 28 14.50 3.98 -4.43
C VAL A 28 13.35 4.28 -5.39
N ARG A 29 12.28 3.50 -5.29
CA ARG A 29 11.05 3.68 -6.06
C ARG A 29 9.93 4.13 -5.14
N GLN A 30 9.34 5.28 -5.45
CA GLN A 30 8.22 5.83 -4.71
C GLN A 30 6.94 5.70 -5.55
N PHE A 31 5.94 5.06 -4.96
CA PHE A 31 4.60 4.92 -5.52
C PHE A 31 3.65 5.88 -4.79
N GLN A 32 3.05 6.81 -5.53
CA GLN A 32 2.06 7.75 -5.01
C GLN A 32 0.71 7.46 -5.64
N PHE A 33 -0.21 6.86 -4.91
CA PHE A 33 -1.60 6.75 -5.35
C PHE A 33 -2.27 8.12 -5.31
N THR A 34 -2.86 8.55 -6.42
CA THR A 34 -3.39 9.91 -6.61
C THR A 34 -4.91 9.97 -6.67
N ASP A 35 -5.59 8.82 -6.77
CA ASP A 35 -7.03 8.74 -6.98
C ASP A 35 -7.83 8.50 -5.68
N TRP A 36 -7.20 8.69 -4.52
CA TRP A 36 -7.90 8.63 -3.23
C TRP A 36 -8.57 9.97 -2.93
N PRO A 37 -9.91 10.03 -2.72
CA PRO A 37 -10.62 11.29 -2.56
C PRO A 37 -10.20 12.06 -1.29
N GLU A 38 -10.25 13.38 -1.34
CA GLU A 38 -9.92 14.20 -0.16
C GLU A 38 -10.82 13.88 1.04
N GLN A 39 -12.10 13.60 0.78
CA GLN A 39 -13.09 13.21 1.77
C GLN A 39 -13.61 11.79 1.50
N GLY A 40 -13.70 10.97 2.55
CA GLY A 40 -14.20 9.60 2.47
C GLY A 40 -13.22 8.59 1.88
N VAL A 41 -13.76 7.64 1.12
CA VAL A 41 -13.06 6.48 0.53
C VAL A 41 -13.41 6.34 -0.96
N PRO A 42 -12.58 5.66 -1.77
CA PRO A 42 -12.91 5.37 -3.15
C PRO A 42 -14.26 4.64 -3.30
N LYS A 43 -14.95 4.88 -4.42
CA LYS A 43 -16.25 4.25 -4.69
C LYS A 43 -16.11 2.75 -5.02
N SER A 44 -15.06 2.41 -5.75
CA SER A 44 -14.63 1.04 -6.08
C SER A 44 -13.19 0.82 -5.60
N GLY A 45 -12.88 -0.43 -5.27
CA GLY A 45 -11.56 -0.93 -4.91
C GLY A 45 -10.62 -1.21 -6.10
N GLU A 46 -11.14 -1.45 -7.31
CA GLU A 46 -10.39 -1.89 -8.51
C GLU A 46 -9.04 -1.16 -8.68
N GLY A 47 -9.06 0.17 -8.75
CA GLY A 47 -7.85 0.95 -8.94
C GLY A 47 -6.85 0.87 -7.78
N PHE A 48 -7.34 0.73 -6.56
CA PHE A 48 -6.49 0.58 -5.39
C PHE A 48 -5.93 -0.85 -5.26
N ILE A 49 -6.68 -1.86 -5.71
CA ILE A 49 -6.24 -3.26 -5.80
C ILE A 49 -5.13 -3.39 -6.85
N ASP A 50 -5.32 -2.83 -8.05
CA ASP A 50 -4.24 -2.81 -9.07
C ASP A 50 -3.00 -2.11 -8.52
N PHE A 51 -3.16 -0.94 -7.88
CA PHE A 51 -2.05 -0.23 -7.26
C PHE A 51 -1.28 -1.08 -6.24
N ILE A 52 -1.97 -1.79 -5.33
CA ILE A 52 -1.34 -2.73 -4.40
C ILE A 52 -0.57 -3.80 -5.17
N GLY A 53 -1.19 -4.39 -6.20
CA GLY A 53 -0.56 -5.37 -7.08
C GLY A 53 0.72 -4.87 -7.74
N GLN A 54 0.71 -3.65 -8.30
CA GLN A 54 1.89 -3.05 -8.94
C GLN A 54 3.04 -2.82 -7.94
N VAL A 55 2.74 -2.40 -6.71
CA VAL A 55 3.76 -2.19 -5.67
C VAL A 55 4.43 -3.52 -5.30
N HIS A 56 3.66 -4.58 -5.00
CA HIS A 56 4.21 -5.88 -4.61
C HIS A 56 4.92 -6.58 -5.78
N LYS A 57 4.34 -6.52 -6.99
CA LYS A 57 4.98 -7.03 -8.20
C LYS A 57 6.33 -6.36 -8.44
N THR A 58 6.43 -5.05 -8.24
CA THR A 58 7.70 -4.32 -8.39
C THR A 58 8.72 -4.75 -7.34
N LYS A 59 8.28 -4.96 -6.08
CA LYS A 59 9.16 -5.47 -5.02
C LYS A 59 9.76 -6.83 -5.40
N GLU A 60 8.93 -7.75 -5.87
CA GLU A 60 9.34 -9.09 -6.29
C GLU A 60 10.25 -9.05 -7.53
N GLN A 61 9.85 -8.32 -8.57
CA GLN A 61 10.57 -8.24 -9.84
C GLN A 61 12.01 -7.70 -9.67
N PHE A 62 12.21 -6.76 -8.75
CA PHE A 62 13.54 -6.20 -8.46
C PHE A 62 14.25 -6.86 -7.26
N GLY A 63 13.74 -7.98 -6.75
CA GLY A 63 14.35 -8.75 -5.66
C GLY A 63 14.63 -7.90 -4.42
N GLN A 64 13.68 -7.05 -4.02
CA GLN A 64 13.86 -6.15 -2.88
C GLN A 64 13.45 -6.84 -1.58
N ASP A 65 14.43 -7.23 -0.76
CA ASP A 65 14.19 -7.91 0.52
C ASP A 65 13.74 -6.96 1.64
N GLY A 66 13.95 -5.65 1.46
CA GLY A 66 13.59 -4.63 2.44
C GLY A 66 12.07 -4.47 2.64
N PRO A 67 11.64 -3.85 3.76
CA PRO A 67 10.25 -3.54 3.99
C PRO A 67 9.74 -2.46 3.03
N ILE A 68 8.45 -2.52 2.69
CA ILE A 68 7.76 -1.43 1.98
C ILE A 68 7.44 -0.34 2.99
N SER A 69 7.95 0.86 2.77
CA SER A 69 7.59 2.03 3.57
C SER A 69 6.27 2.62 3.05
N VAL A 70 5.22 2.58 3.87
CA VAL A 70 3.89 3.10 3.53
C VAL A 70 3.56 4.29 4.43
N HIS A 71 3.12 5.40 3.85
CA HIS A 71 2.72 6.58 4.61
C HIS A 71 1.45 7.24 4.02
N CYS A 72 0.74 7.98 4.87
CA CYS A 72 -0.32 8.90 4.47
C CYS A 72 -0.14 10.20 5.27
N SER A 73 -1.20 10.78 5.84
CA SER A 73 -1.08 11.94 6.74
C SER A 73 -0.50 11.55 8.10
N ALA A 74 -1.23 10.72 8.88
CA ALA A 74 -0.78 10.23 10.19
C ALA A 74 -0.24 8.78 10.15
N GLY A 75 -0.22 8.16 8.97
CA GLY A 75 0.26 6.78 8.80
C GLY A 75 -0.60 5.73 9.49
N VAL A 76 -1.91 5.94 9.64
CA VAL A 76 -2.83 4.98 10.31
C VAL A 76 -4.10 4.67 9.49
N GLY A 77 -4.69 5.68 8.83
CA GLY A 77 -5.93 5.52 8.05
C GLY A 77 -5.72 4.81 6.71
N ARG A 78 -5.42 5.58 5.63
CA ARG A 78 -5.13 5.04 4.29
C ARG A 78 -3.98 4.02 4.29
N THR A 79 -2.96 4.25 5.12
CA THR A 79 -1.88 3.28 5.36
C THR A 79 -2.40 1.97 5.93
N GLY A 80 -3.33 2.01 6.88
CA GLY A 80 -3.96 0.81 7.42
C GLY A 80 -4.77 0.05 6.39
N VAL A 81 -5.50 0.77 5.52
CA VAL A 81 -6.25 0.14 4.41
C VAL A 81 -5.29 -0.56 3.44
N PHE A 82 -4.22 0.11 3.01
CA PHE A 82 -3.21 -0.48 2.12
C PHE A 82 -2.63 -1.78 2.69
N ILE A 83 -2.21 -1.75 3.96
CA ILE A 83 -1.59 -2.92 4.61
C ILE A 83 -2.61 -4.03 4.84
N THR A 84 -3.84 -3.69 5.27
CA THR A 84 -4.92 -4.66 5.48
C THR A 84 -5.23 -5.40 4.18
N LEU A 85 -5.46 -4.67 3.08
CA LEU A 85 -5.76 -5.26 1.79
C LEU A 85 -4.58 -6.04 1.20
N SER A 86 -3.34 -5.57 1.39
CA SER A 86 -2.15 -6.32 0.98
C SER A 86 -2.12 -7.73 1.59
N ILE A 87 -2.41 -7.84 2.89
CA ILE A 87 -2.44 -9.13 3.61
C ILE A 87 -3.66 -9.95 3.20
N VAL A 88 -4.84 -9.33 3.19
CA VAL A 88 -6.11 -10.03 2.96
C VAL A 88 -6.22 -10.58 1.55
N LEU A 89 -5.85 -9.80 0.52
CA LEU A 89 -5.94 -10.25 -0.88
C LEU A 89 -4.99 -11.40 -1.17
N GLU A 90 -3.76 -11.35 -0.63
CA GLU A 90 -2.81 -12.44 -0.76
C GLU A 90 -3.31 -13.71 -0.04
N ARG A 91 -3.78 -13.57 1.20
CA ARG A 91 -4.30 -14.69 1.98
C ARG A 91 -5.54 -15.30 1.33
N MET A 92 -6.44 -14.48 0.82
CA MET A 92 -7.63 -14.94 0.09
C MET A 92 -7.25 -15.74 -1.15
N ARG A 93 -6.23 -15.30 -1.90
CA ARG A 93 -5.73 -15.99 -3.09
C ARG A 93 -5.18 -17.40 -2.78
N TYR A 94 -4.48 -17.56 -1.66
CA TYR A 94 -3.81 -18.83 -1.31
C TYR A 94 -4.63 -19.76 -0.41
N GLU A 95 -5.41 -19.21 0.51
CA GLU A 95 -6.15 -19.97 1.52
C GLU A 95 -7.66 -19.98 1.29
N GLY A 96 -8.19 -19.11 0.42
CA GLY A 96 -9.63 -18.99 0.18
C GLY A 96 -10.43 -18.44 1.36
N VAL A 97 -9.77 -17.81 2.35
CA VAL A 97 -10.40 -17.25 3.55
C VAL A 97 -10.14 -15.76 3.69
N VAL A 98 -11.09 -15.05 4.31
CA VAL A 98 -11.02 -13.61 4.56
C VAL A 98 -11.32 -13.35 6.03
N ASP A 99 -10.40 -12.68 6.72
CA ASP A 99 -10.58 -12.24 8.11
C ASP A 99 -10.05 -10.82 8.31
N ILE A 100 -10.82 -9.84 7.85
CA ILE A 100 -10.48 -8.42 7.96
C ILE A 100 -10.44 -7.97 9.42
N PHE A 101 -11.33 -8.49 10.28
CA PHE A 101 -11.38 -8.13 11.69
C PHE A 101 -10.09 -8.52 12.42
N GLN A 102 -9.66 -9.78 12.31
CA GLN A 102 -8.41 -10.21 12.96
C GLN A 102 -7.19 -9.54 12.32
N THR A 103 -7.21 -9.29 11.00
CA THR A 103 -6.12 -8.57 10.33
C THR A 103 -5.97 -7.16 10.91
N VAL A 104 -7.04 -6.38 10.99
CA VAL A 104 -6.99 -5.01 11.56
C VAL A 104 -6.64 -5.05 13.04
N LYS A 105 -7.20 -6.00 13.81
CA LYS A 105 -6.85 -6.20 15.22
C LYS A 105 -5.35 -6.46 15.40
N MET A 106 -4.77 -7.33 14.58
CA MET A 106 -3.34 -7.63 14.58
C MET A 106 -2.51 -6.38 14.25
N LEU A 107 -2.87 -5.63 13.19
CA LEU A 107 -2.15 -4.40 12.83
C LEU A 107 -2.17 -3.37 13.96
N ARG A 108 -3.29 -3.28 14.69
CA ARG A 108 -3.44 -2.38 15.85
C ARG A 108 -2.54 -2.76 17.04
N THR A 109 -2.03 -3.98 17.11
CA THR A 109 -1.01 -4.37 18.12
C THR A 109 0.38 -3.83 17.80
N GLN A 110 0.66 -3.50 16.54
CA GLN A 110 1.97 -3.03 16.07
C GLN A 110 2.01 -1.50 15.90
N ARG A 111 0.88 -0.89 15.55
CA ARG A 111 0.72 0.57 15.49
C ARG A 111 -0.73 0.93 15.86
N PRO A 112 -0.96 1.90 16.76
CA PRO A 112 -2.32 2.24 17.18
C PRO A 112 -3.18 2.75 16.02
N ALA A 113 -4.49 2.51 16.12
CA ALA A 113 -5.52 3.07 15.23
C ALA A 113 -5.39 2.74 13.73
N MET A 114 -4.70 1.65 13.37
CA MET A 114 -4.67 1.14 11.99
C MET A 114 -6.09 0.90 11.48
N VAL A 115 -6.37 1.43 10.28
CA VAL A 115 -7.73 1.63 9.73
C VAL A 115 -8.55 2.52 10.68
N LEU A 116 -8.58 3.81 10.38
CA LEU A 116 -8.98 4.85 11.35
C LEU A 116 -10.50 5.01 11.45
N THR A 117 -11.21 4.96 10.33
CA THR A 117 -12.65 5.21 10.27
C THR A 117 -13.43 3.97 9.87
N GLU A 118 -14.72 3.95 10.21
CA GLU A 118 -15.64 2.89 9.79
C GLU A 118 -15.72 2.78 8.26
N ASP A 119 -15.80 3.90 7.53
CA ASP A 119 -15.82 3.91 6.06
C ASP A 119 -14.61 3.21 5.45
N GLN A 120 -13.41 3.39 6.05
CA GLN A 120 -12.19 2.71 5.63
C GLN A 120 -12.25 1.21 5.90
N TYR A 121 -12.84 0.82 7.02
CA TYR A 121 -13.03 -0.59 7.37
C TYR A 121 -14.04 -1.25 6.42
N GLN A 122 -15.17 -0.59 6.13
CA GLN A 122 -16.15 -1.05 5.14
C GLN A 122 -15.55 -1.11 3.73
N PHE A 123 -14.70 -0.15 3.36
CA PHE A 123 -13.97 -0.17 2.09
C PHE A 123 -13.05 -1.38 1.97
N CYS A 124 -12.41 -1.84 3.06
CA CYS A 124 -11.61 -3.07 3.03
C CYS A 124 -12.46 -4.30 2.64
N TYR A 125 -13.70 -4.41 3.15
CA TYR A 125 -14.62 -5.48 2.76
C TYR A 125 -15.06 -5.37 1.30
N ARG A 126 -15.38 -4.15 0.85
CA ARG A 126 -15.82 -3.90 -0.52
C ARG A 126 -14.73 -4.26 -1.52
N ALA A 127 -13.50 -3.78 -1.30
CA ALA A 127 -12.36 -4.09 -2.16
C ALA A 127 -11.99 -5.58 -2.13
N ALA A 128 -12.24 -6.30 -1.03
CA ALA A 128 -12.03 -7.75 -0.97
C ALA A 128 -13.11 -8.56 -1.72
N LEU A 129 -14.27 -7.96 -2.04
CA LEU A 129 -15.37 -8.60 -2.76
C LEU A 129 -15.31 -8.35 -4.28
N GLU A 130 -14.64 -7.27 -4.69
CA GLU A 130 -14.35 -6.92 -6.09
C GLU A 130 -13.27 -7.85 -6.67
#